data_AF-S4RV80-F1
#
_entry.id   AF-S4RV80-F1
#
_cell.length_a   1.000
_cell.length_b   1.000
_cell.length_c   1.000
_cell.angle_alpha   90.00
_cell.angle_beta   90.00
_cell.angle_gamma   90.00
#
_symmetry.space_group_name_H-M   'P 1'
#
loop_
_entity.id
_entity.type
_entity.pdbx_description
1 polymer ?
#
loop_
_entity_poly.entity_id
_entity_poly.type
_entity_poly.pdbx_seq_one_letter_code
_entity_poly.pdbx_strand_id
1 'polypeptide(L)'
;RQEELLRCVERQLERLKMERAQLAERVGSARSLTRAVEAAVQQRCRPSEVDKFSQLMSDMDTLVSLLLSICGRLARTQSALEELESDGNPESRRSLESKAQDLRVKREDARDLQQALKRRECSMAAVLASRLDDREMSDYCYLTRLKPALLIAHKRLEESVRLREQQARALRESLPWHVAR
;
A
#
# COMPACT_ATOMS: atom_id res chain seq x y z
N ARG A 1 6.76 -20.21 -28.19
CA ARG A 1 7.40 -19.07 -27.47
C ARG A 1 6.39 -18.06 -26.91
N GLN A 2 5.67 -17.26 -27.71
CA GLN A 2 4.70 -16.28 -27.17
C GLN A 2 3.49 -16.92 -26.47
N GLU A 3 2.95 -18.02 -27.00
CA GLU A 3 1.87 -18.78 -26.34
C GLU A 3 2.29 -19.37 -24.99
N GLU A 4 3.51 -19.89 -24.89
CA GLU A 4 4.06 -20.44 -23.63
C GLU A 4 4.26 -19.34 -22.59
N LEU A 5 4.68 -18.14 -23.04
CA LEU A 5 4.76 -16.95 -22.19
C LEU A 5 3.38 -16.52 -21.71
N LEU A 6 2.36 -16.52 -22.59
CA LEU A 6 0.99 -16.21 -22.20
C LEU A 6 0.48 -17.20 -21.15
N ARG A 7 0.62 -18.51 -21.36
CA ARG A 7 0.26 -19.55 -20.37
C ARG A 7 1.02 -19.38 -19.05
N CYS A 8 2.26 -18.92 -19.10
CA CYS A 8 3.04 -18.61 -17.90
C CYS A 8 2.44 -17.43 -17.12
N VAL A 9 2.15 -16.32 -17.81
CA VAL A 9 1.55 -15.12 -17.20
C VAL A 9 0.14 -15.42 -16.65
N GLU A 10 -0.66 -16.21 -17.34
CA GLU A 10 -1.99 -16.63 -16.88
C GLU A 10 -1.91 -17.48 -15.60
N ARG A 11 -0.98 -18.44 -15.53
CA ARG A 11 -0.74 -19.20 -14.29
C ARG A 11 -0.30 -18.32 -13.13
N GLN A 12 0.54 -17.32 -13.40
CA GLN A 12 0.94 -16.33 -12.38
C GLN A 12 -0.24 -15.48 -11.92
N LEU A 13 -1.14 -15.07 -12.84
CA LEU A 13 -2.37 -14.35 -12.50
C LEU A 13 -3.28 -15.17 -11.59
N GLU A 14 -3.49 -16.45 -11.88
CA GLU A 14 -4.30 -17.31 -11.02
C GLU A 14 -3.71 -17.42 -9.61
N ARG A 15 -2.38 -17.56 -9.49
CA ARG A 15 -1.70 -17.51 -8.18
C ARG A 15 -1.96 -16.19 -7.45
N LEU A 16 -1.83 -15.05 -8.13
CA LEU A 16 -2.07 -13.73 -7.52
C LEU A 16 -3.54 -13.56 -7.08
N LYS A 17 -4.51 -14.13 -7.82
CA LYS A 17 -5.92 -14.13 -7.42
C LYS A 17 -6.16 -14.97 -6.16
N MET A 18 -5.49 -16.11 -6.02
CA MET A 18 -5.55 -16.93 -4.80
C MET A 18 -4.95 -16.18 -3.60
N GLU A 19 -3.78 -15.57 -3.77
CA GLU A 19 -3.16 -14.72 -2.73
C GLU A 19 -4.09 -13.55 -2.34
N ARG A 20 -4.83 -12.99 -3.29
CA ARG A 20 -5.80 -11.92 -3.04
C ARG A 20 -6.98 -12.38 -2.21
N ALA A 21 -7.50 -13.58 -2.47
CA ALA A 21 -8.57 -14.17 -1.69
C ALA A 21 -8.13 -14.39 -0.23
N GLN A 22 -6.95 -14.98 -0.01
CA GLN A 22 -6.39 -15.18 1.33
C GLN A 22 -6.16 -13.84 2.07
N LEU A 23 -5.68 -12.82 1.36
CA LEU A 23 -5.52 -11.51 1.96
C LEU A 23 -6.87 -10.85 2.30
N ALA A 24 -7.90 -11.05 1.48
CA ALA A 24 -9.24 -10.54 1.76
C ALA A 24 -9.84 -11.16 3.03
N GLU A 25 -9.61 -12.45 3.28
CA GLU A 25 -10.01 -13.12 4.53
C GLU A 25 -9.31 -12.49 5.74
N ARG A 26 -7.99 -12.28 5.65
CA ARG A 26 -7.21 -11.62 6.71
C ARG A 26 -7.68 -10.19 6.98
N VAL A 27 -8.01 -9.43 5.93
CA VAL A 27 -8.62 -8.10 6.05
C VAL A 27 -10.00 -8.20 6.71
N GLY A 28 -10.79 -9.23 6.40
CA GLY A 28 -12.06 -9.53 7.06
C GLY A 28 -11.89 -9.72 8.58
N SER A 29 -10.96 -10.59 9.00
CA SER A 29 -10.65 -10.79 10.42
C SER A 29 -10.16 -9.51 11.10
N ALA A 30 -9.30 -8.74 10.42
CA ALA A 30 -8.78 -7.48 10.93
C ALA A 30 -9.88 -6.40 11.10
N ARG A 31 -10.91 -6.40 10.24
CA ARG A 31 -12.08 -5.51 10.39
C ARG A 31 -12.86 -5.84 11.66
N SER A 32 -13.02 -7.11 12.01
CA SER A 32 -13.67 -7.52 13.26
C SER A 32 -12.88 -7.01 14.48
N LEU A 33 -11.55 -7.17 14.47
CA LEU A 33 -10.68 -6.61 15.52
C LEU A 33 -10.78 -5.08 15.59
N THR A 34 -10.78 -4.41 14.44
CA THR A 34 -10.92 -2.94 14.36
C THR A 34 -12.20 -2.47 15.04
N ARG A 35 -13.34 -3.12 14.74
CA ARG A 35 -14.63 -2.79 15.35
C ARG A 35 -14.64 -3.05 16.85
N ALA A 36 -14.01 -4.13 17.31
CA ALA A 36 -13.93 -4.44 18.74
C ALA A 36 -13.15 -3.36 19.50
N VAL A 37 -12.00 -2.94 18.97
CA VAL A 37 -11.19 -1.86 19.54
C VAL A 37 -11.94 -0.52 19.48
N GLU A 38 -12.58 -0.19 18.35
CA GLU A 38 -13.40 1.02 18.21
C GLU A 38 -14.53 1.07 19.24
N ALA A 39 -15.23 -0.05 19.46
CA ALA A 39 -16.30 -0.14 20.46
C ALA A 39 -15.77 0.07 21.89
N ALA A 40 -14.63 -0.54 22.24
CA ALA A 40 -14.01 -0.35 23.54
C ALA A 40 -13.60 1.11 23.77
N VAL A 41 -13.00 1.75 22.76
CA VAL A 41 -12.62 3.17 22.79
C VAL A 41 -13.85 4.05 22.94
N GLN A 42 -14.93 3.80 22.19
CA GLN A 42 -16.18 4.56 22.29
C GLN A 42 -16.85 4.45 23.67
N GLN A 43 -16.78 3.27 24.30
CA GLN A 43 -17.41 3.04 25.60
C GLN A 43 -16.62 3.66 26.77
N ARG A 44 -15.29 3.68 26.69
CA ARG A 44 -14.42 4.03 27.82
C ARG A 44 -13.75 5.40 27.71
N CYS A 45 -13.71 6.01 26.53
CA CYS A 45 -13.03 7.27 26.29
C CYS A 45 -13.98 8.46 26.12
N ARG A 46 -13.46 9.67 26.32
CA ARG A 46 -14.20 10.92 26.08
C ARG A 46 -14.40 11.14 24.58
N PRO A 47 -15.45 11.88 24.15
CA PRO A 47 -15.68 12.15 22.72
C PRO A 47 -14.45 12.70 21.99
N SER A 48 -13.71 13.63 22.60
CA SER A 48 -12.50 14.20 22.02
C SER A 48 -11.32 13.21 21.90
N GLU A 49 -11.29 12.15 22.70
CA GLU A 49 -10.30 11.07 22.60
C GLU A 49 -10.69 10.09 21.48
N VAL A 50 -12.00 9.80 21.35
CA VAL A 50 -12.57 8.99 20.26
C VAL A 50 -12.30 9.64 18.89
N ASP A 51 -12.49 10.95 18.78
CA ASP A 51 -12.21 11.71 17.55
C ASP A 51 -10.72 11.62 17.19
N LYS A 52 -9.83 11.82 18.17
CA LYS A 52 -8.38 11.71 17.97
C LYS A 52 -7.96 10.30 17.54
N PHE A 53 -8.57 9.27 18.11
CA PHE A 53 -8.34 7.88 17.73
C PHE A 53 -8.77 7.64 16.29
N SER A 54 -9.98 8.06 15.93
CA SER A 54 -10.52 7.89 14.57
C SER A 54 -9.66 8.60 13.53
N GLN A 55 -9.22 9.83 13.84
CA GLN A 55 -8.30 10.59 13.01
C GLN A 55 -6.95 9.88 12.87
N LEU A 56 -6.38 9.36 13.95
CA LEU A 56 -5.12 8.59 13.91
C LEU A 56 -5.23 7.38 12.96
N MET A 57 -6.32 6.62 13.07
CA MET A 57 -6.54 5.43 12.24
C MET A 57 -6.72 5.78 10.75
N SER A 58 -7.37 6.91 10.44
CA SER A 58 -7.52 7.42 9.08
C SER A 58 -6.19 7.96 8.51
N ASP A 59 -5.43 8.67 9.33
CA ASP A 59 -4.13 9.22 8.93
C ASP A 59 -3.11 8.10 8.65
N MET A 60 -3.18 6.98 9.37
CA MET A 60 -2.39 5.78 9.05
C MET A 60 -2.67 5.27 7.63
N ASP A 61 -3.93 5.13 7.24
CA ASP A 61 -4.32 4.65 5.91
C ASP A 61 -3.88 5.63 4.80
N THR A 62 -4.06 6.92 5.07
CA THR A 62 -3.69 8.02 4.16
C THR A 62 -2.18 8.08 3.96
N LEU A 63 -1.41 8.01 5.05
CA LEU A 63 0.05 8.05 5.00
C LEU A 63 0.64 6.85 4.28
N VAL A 64 0.14 5.63 4.56
CA VAL A 64 0.58 4.42 3.83
C VAL A 64 0.32 4.59 2.33
N SER A 65 -0.86 5.08 1.95
CA SER A 65 -1.21 5.31 0.54
C SER A 65 -0.30 6.36 -0.12
N LEU A 66 0.02 7.44 0.60
CA LEU A 66 0.96 8.48 0.14
C LEU A 66 2.37 7.91 -0.08
N LEU A 67 2.91 7.21 0.91
CA LEU A 67 4.26 6.63 0.85
C LEU A 67 4.39 5.65 -0.31
N LEU A 68 3.43 4.74 -0.50
CA LEU A 68 3.43 3.80 -1.61
C LEU A 68 3.35 4.50 -2.96
N SER A 69 2.54 5.55 -3.08
CA SER A 69 2.43 6.35 -4.30
C SER A 69 3.75 7.05 -4.65
N ILE A 70 4.40 7.68 -3.67
CA ILE A 70 5.69 8.35 -3.88
C ILE A 70 6.76 7.32 -4.27
N CYS A 71 6.89 6.22 -3.52
CA CYS A 71 7.88 5.18 -3.81
C CYS A 71 7.67 4.56 -5.20
N GLY A 72 6.43 4.23 -5.57
CA GLY A 72 6.13 3.68 -6.90
C GLY A 72 6.42 4.66 -8.04
N ARG A 73 6.10 5.95 -7.85
CA ARG A 73 6.43 7.00 -8.84
C ARG A 73 7.93 7.23 -8.97
N LEU A 74 8.65 7.22 -7.85
CA LEU A 74 10.09 7.40 -7.83
C LEU A 74 10.77 6.23 -8.53
N ALA A 75 10.40 4.99 -8.20
CA ALA A 75 10.92 3.79 -8.86
C ALA A 75 10.72 3.84 -10.38
N ARG A 76 9.51 4.14 -10.86
CA ARG A 76 9.25 4.27 -12.31
C ARG A 76 10.04 5.39 -12.97
N THR A 77 10.24 6.51 -12.27
CA THR A 77 11.05 7.63 -12.80
C THR A 77 12.52 7.25 -12.88
N GLN A 78 13.02 6.48 -11.91
CA GLN A 78 14.38 5.95 -11.92
C GLN A 78 14.59 4.91 -13.02
N SER A 79 13.66 3.97 -13.19
CA SER A 79 13.72 3.01 -14.31
C SER A 79 13.72 3.71 -15.66
N ALA A 80 12.87 4.74 -15.85
CA ALA A 80 12.86 5.53 -17.08
C ALA A 80 14.16 6.32 -17.32
N LEU A 81 14.88 6.72 -16.25
CA LEU A 81 16.19 7.35 -16.37
C LEU A 81 17.28 6.34 -16.76
N GLU A 82 17.22 5.13 -16.22
CA GLU A 82 18.15 4.03 -16.54
C GLU A 82 17.96 3.52 -17.97
N GLU A 83 16.72 3.48 -18.46
CA GLU A 83 16.37 3.09 -19.84
C GLU A 83 16.74 4.18 -20.87
N LEU A 84 17.01 5.41 -20.43
CA LEU A 84 17.34 6.51 -21.32
C LEU A 84 18.80 6.42 -21.79
N GLU A 85 19.02 5.88 -23.00
CA GLU A 85 20.33 5.74 -23.64
C GLU A 85 21.12 7.06 -23.70
N SER A 86 22.46 6.97 -23.85
CA SER A 86 23.36 8.13 -23.90
C SER A 86 22.98 9.15 -25.00
N ASP A 87 22.38 8.69 -26.10
CA ASP A 87 21.91 9.52 -27.22
C ASP A 87 20.46 10.05 -27.05
N GLY A 88 19.81 9.75 -25.92
CA GLY A 88 18.48 10.23 -25.60
C GLY A 88 18.44 11.76 -25.44
N ASN A 89 17.27 12.36 -25.74
CA ASN A 89 17.07 13.81 -25.69
C ASN A 89 17.52 14.40 -24.33
N PRO A 90 18.51 15.32 -24.31
CA PRO A 90 19.02 15.91 -23.08
C PRO A 90 17.98 16.71 -22.29
N GLU A 91 16.93 17.23 -22.94
CA GLU A 91 15.81 17.88 -22.25
C GLU A 91 14.93 16.88 -21.51
N SER A 92 14.67 15.71 -22.10
CA SER A 92 13.90 14.63 -21.47
C SER A 92 14.64 14.08 -20.24
N ARG A 93 15.97 13.92 -20.33
CA ARG A 93 16.81 13.53 -19.19
C ARG A 93 16.69 14.52 -18.03
N ARG A 94 16.92 15.80 -18.31
CA ARG A 94 16.82 16.88 -17.30
C ARG A 94 15.44 16.95 -16.64
N SER A 95 14.36 16.77 -17.42
CA SER A 95 13.00 16.74 -16.89
C SER A 95 12.78 15.57 -15.93
N LEU A 96 13.24 14.37 -16.28
CA LEU A 96 13.12 13.18 -15.43
C LEU A 96 13.99 13.30 -14.16
N GLU A 97 15.19 13.87 -14.25
CA GLU A 97 16.05 14.15 -13.10
C GLU A 97 15.41 15.14 -12.13
N SER A 98 14.86 16.25 -12.64
CA SER A 98 14.12 17.22 -11.84
C SER A 98 12.92 16.56 -11.13
N LYS A 99 12.15 15.76 -11.86
CA LYS A 99 11.01 15.01 -11.29
C LYS A 99 11.44 13.99 -10.23
N ALA A 100 12.57 13.31 -10.43
CA ALA A 100 13.13 12.38 -9.45
C ALA A 100 13.55 13.13 -8.18
N GLN A 101 14.14 14.32 -8.33
CA GLN A 101 14.51 15.17 -7.20
C GLN A 101 13.28 15.63 -6.40
N ASP A 102 12.24 16.12 -7.07
CA ASP A 102 10.98 16.49 -6.41
C ASP A 102 10.36 15.33 -5.62
N LEU A 103 10.40 14.12 -6.19
CA LEU A 103 9.90 12.92 -5.52
C LEU A 103 10.74 12.51 -4.32
N ARG A 104 12.06 12.74 -4.34
CA ARG A 104 12.94 12.51 -3.18
C ARG A 104 12.64 13.48 -2.05
N VAL A 105 12.41 14.75 -2.36
CA VAL A 105 11.99 15.75 -1.36
C VAL A 105 10.66 15.34 -0.73
N LYS A 106 9.64 15.02 -1.55
CA LYS A 106 8.34 14.54 -1.05
C LYS A 106 8.43 13.28 -0.19
N ARG A 107 9.39 12.40 -0.48
CA ARG A 107 9.64 11.20 0.34
C ARG A 107 10.15 11.58 1.72
N GLU A 108 11.02 12.58 1.82
CA GLU A 108 11.49 13.09 3.11
C GLU A 108 10.35 13.76 3.89
N ASP A 109 9.54 14.60 3.22
CA ASP A 109 8.34 15.19 3.85
C ASP A 109 7.39 14.11 4.38
N ALA A 110 7.15 13.06 3.60
CA ALA A 110 6.31 11.93 4.02
C ALA A 110 6.93 11.12 5.18
N ARG A 111 8.27 11.09 5.29
CA ARG A 111 8.98 10.49 6.43
C ARG A 111 8.77 11.31 7.70
N ASP A 112 8.76 12.63 7.60
CA ASP A 112 8.46 13.50 8.74
C ASP A 112 7.01 13.34 9.21
N LEU A 113 6.07 13.24 8.27
CA LEU A 113 4.68 12.89 8.57
C LEU A 113 4.57 11.52 9.27
N GLN A 114 5.37 10.54 8.85
CA GLN A 114 5.42 9.22 9.50
C GLN A 114 5.90 9.31 10.95
N GLN A 115 6.93 10.09 11.23
CA GLN A 115 7.42 10.29 12.58
C GLN A 115 6.40 11.03 13.45
N ALA A 116 5.74 12.06 12.90
CA ALA A 116 4.68 12.79 13.58
C ALA A 116 3.49 11.88 13.92
N LEU A 117 3.09 11.01 12.98
CA LEU A 117 2.05 10.01 13.21
C LEU A 117 2.47 9.01 14.29
N LYS A 118 3.73 8.58 14.31
CA LYS A 118 4.22 7.66 15.34
C LYS A 118 4.19 8.30 16.73
N ARG A 119 4.53 9.58 16.85
CA ARG A 119 4.39 10.33 18.11
C ARG A 119 2.92 10.37 18.56
N ARG A 120 1.98 10.64 17.65
CA ARG A 120 0.54 10.63 17.94
C ARG A 120 0.03 9.24 18.35
N GLU A 121 0.52 8.17 17.71
CA GLU A 121 0.21 6.79 18.11
C GLU A 121 0.67 6.51 19.54
N CYS A 122 1.89 6.90 19.91
CA CYS A 122 2.40 6.74 21.28
C CYS A 122 1.57 7.54 22.29
N SER A 123 1.22 8.79 21.98
CA SER A 123 0.35 9.59 22.85
C SER A 123 -1.04 8.96 23.02
N MET A 124 -1.63 8.44 21.94
CA MET A 124 -2.91 7.73 22.01
C MET A 124 -2.80 6.44 22.83
N ALA A 125 -1.73 5.67 22.63
CA ALA A 125 -1.47 4.45 23.41
C ALA A 125 -1.39 4.75 24.92
N ALA A 126 -0.75 5.86 25.31
CA ALA A 126 -0.68 6.28 26.71
C ALA A 126 -2.05 6.66 27.28
N VAL A 127 -2.90 7.33 26.49
CA VAL A 127 -4.29 7.63 26.89
C VAL A 127 -5.08 6.34 27.08
N LEU A 128 -5.04 5.44 26.09
CA LEU A 128 -5.79 4.19 26.11
C LEU A 128 -5.35 3.23 27.22
N ALA A 129 -4.07 3.21 27.59
CA ALA A 129 -3.58 2.41 28.71
C ALA A 129 -4.24 2.75 30.06
N SER A 130 -4.79 3.96 30.22
CA SER A 130 -5.55 4.36 31.42
C SER A 130 -7.06 4.09 31.33
N ARG A 131 -7.54 3.60 30.18
CA ARG A 131 -8.96 3.43 29.87
C ARG A 131 -9.34 1.99 29.59
N LEU A 132 -8.47 1.26 28.90
CA LEU A 132 -8.69 -0.10 28.42
C LEU A 132 -8.07 -1.12 29.38
N ASP A 133 -8.57 -2.35 29.35
CA ASP A 133 -7.96 -3.47 30.05
C ASP A 133 -6.80 -4.08 29.23
N ASP A 134 -6.04 -4.98 29.84
CA ASP A 134 -4.84 -5.58 29.24
C ASP A 134 -5.14 -6.28 27.90
N ARG A 135 -6.30 -6.91 27.78
CA ARG A 135 -6.70 -7.63 26.57
C ARG A 135 -7.00 -6.64 25.45
N GLU A 136 -7.83 -5.64 25.72
CA GLU A 136 -8.18 -4.59 24.76
C GLU A 136 -6.94 -3.77 24.35
N MET A 137 -6.03 -3.50 25.28
CA MET A 137 -4.78 -2.80 24.99
C MET A 137 -3.85 -3.64 24.10
N SER A 138 -3.79 -4.96 24.34
CA SER A 138 -3.07 -5.89 23.47
C SER A 138 -3.68 -5.90 22.05
N ASP A 139 -5.01 -5.93 21.95
CA ASP A 139 -5.75 -5.89 20.68
C ASP A 139 -5.49 -4.59 19.91
N TYR A 140 -5.48 -3.43 20.59
CA TYR A 140 -5.11 -2.14 20.01
C TYR A 140 -3.65 -2.15 19.48
N CYS A 141 -2.69 -2.58 20.30
CA CYS A 141 -1.29 -2.68 19.90
C CYS A 141 -1.07 -3.63 18.72
N TYR A 142 -1.83 -4.72 18.66
CA TYR A 142 -1.80 -5.64 17.53
C TYR A 142 -2.40 -4.99 16.28
N LEU A 143 -3.53 -4.30 16.41
CA LEU A 143 -4.21 -3.59 15.33
C LEU A 143 -3.32 -2.52 14.68
N THR A 144 -2.63 -1.68 15.46
CA THR A 144 -1.78 -0.60 14.92
C THR A 144 -0.58 -1.13 14.11
N ARG A 145 -0.13 -2.36 14.39
CA ARG A 145 0.89 -3.04 13.58
C ARG A 145 0.28 -3.75 12.36
N LEU A 146 -0.85 -4.44 12.56
CA LEU A 146 -1.47 -5.27 11.54
C LEU A 146 -2.05 -4.44 10.39
N LYS A 147 -2.79 -3.38 10.72
CA LYS A 147 -3.53 -2.57 9.76
C LYS A 147 -2.65 -1.99 8.63
N PRO A 148 -1.55 -1.26 8.91
CA PRO A 148 -0.69 -0.74 7.84
C PRO A 148 -0.01 -1.87 7.04
N ALA A 149 0.35 -2.99 7.68
CA ALA A 149 0.95 -4.13 7.00
C ALA A 149 -0.02 -4.78 5.97
N LEU A 150 -1.29 -4.95 6.35
CA LEU A 150 -2.32 -5.48 5.45
C LEU A 150 -2.62 -4.52 4.30
N LEU A 151 -2.67 -3.20 4.57
CA LEU A 151 -2.89 -2.20 3.53
C LEU A 151 -1.74 -2.20 2.51
N ILE A 152 -0.49 -2.28 2.97
CA ILE A 152 0.69 -2.38 2.09
C ILE A 152 0.62 -3.65 1.24
N ALA A 153 0.34 -4.80 1.87
CA ALA A 153 0.22 -6.07 1.15
C ALA A 153 -0.87 -6.00 0.08
N HIS A 154 -2.03 -5.42 0.41
CA HIS A 154 -3.16 -5.29 -0.50
C HIS A 154 -2.80 -4.41 -1.71
N LYS A 155 -2.25 -3.22 -1.47
CA LYS A 155 -1.88 -2.30 -2.54
C LYS A 155 -0.82 -2.88 -3.48
N ARG A 156 0.20 -3.56 -2.94
CA ARG A 156 1.24 -4.22 -3.75
C ARG A 156 0.68 -5.37 -4.58
N LEU A 157 -0.24 -6.13 -4.01
CA LEU A 157 -0.88 -7.23 -4.70
C LEU A 157 -1.77 -6.74 -5.84
N GLU A 158 -2.57 -5.69 -5.61
CA GLU A 158 -3.39 -5.06 -6.65
C GLU A 158 -2.53 -4.48 -7.79
N GLU A 159 -1.39 -3.85 -7.48
CA GLU A 159 -0.44 -3.39 -8.50
C GLU A 159 0.14 -4.56 -9.30
N SER A 160 0.51 -5.66 -8.63
CA SER A 160 1.03 -6.86 -9.27
C SER A 160 -0.01 -7.52 -10.20
N VAL A 161 -1.25 -7.65 -9.73
CA VAL A 161 -2.38 -8.17 -10.55
C VAL A 161 -2.57 -7.28 -11.77
N ARG A 162 -2.69 -5.96 -11.58
CA ARG A 162 -2.89 -5.01 -12.67
C ARG A 162 -1.79 -5.11 -13.74
N LEU A 163 -0.52 -5.16 -13.33
CA LEU A 163 0.60 -5.26 -14.26
C LEU A 163 0.56 -6.58 -15.04
N ARG A 164 0.27 -7.70 -14.37
CA ARG A 164 0.16 -9.00 -15.03
C ARG A 164 -1.02 -9.07 -15.99
N GLU A 165 -2.16 -8.44 -15.66
CA GLU A 165 -3.30 -8.34 -16.57
C GLU A 165 -2.98 -7.48 -17.80
N GLN A 166 -2.22 -6.40 -17.64
CA GLN A 166 -1.73 -5.58 -18.75
C GLN A 166 -0.79 -6.40 -19.66
N GLN A 167 0.15 -7.16 -19.08
CA GLN A 167 1.03 -8.05 -19.82
C GLN A 167 0.27 -9.14 -20.58
N ALA A 168 -0.70 -9.80 -19.94
CA ALA A 168 -1.53 -10.81 -20.58
C ALA A 168 -2.33 -10.24 -21.76
N ARG A 169 -2.90 -9.03 -21.61
CA ARG A 169 -3.61 -8.34 -22.71
C ARG A 169 -2.68 -8.05 -23.90
N ALA A 170 -1.53 -7.43 -23.67
CA ALA A 170 -0.57 -7.12 -24.72
C ALA A 170 -0.05 -8.38 -25.45
N LEU A 171 0.14 -9.49 -24.72
CA LEU A 171 0.53 -10.77 -25.32
C LEU A 171 -0.60 -11.37 -26.18
N ARG A 172 -1.87 -11.25 -25.75
CA ARG A 172 -3.01 -11.72 -26.55
C ARG A 172 -3.20 -10.90 -27.83
N GLU A 173 -3.02 -9.58 -27.75
CA GLU A 173 -3.15 -8.67 -28.89
C GLU A 173 -2.03 -8.87 -29.92
N SER A 174 -0.85 -9.35 -29.51
CA SER A 174 0.29 -9.61 -30.40
C SER A 174 0.32 -11.01 -31.00
N LEU A 175 -0.58 -11.92 -30.59
CA LEU A 175 -0.68 -13.26 -31.16
C LEU A 175 -1.47 -13.23 -32.49
N PRO A 176 -0.99 -13.90 -33.56
CA PRO A 176 -1.73 -14.01 -34.82
C PRO A 176 -3.10 -14.67 -34.62
N TRP A 177 -4.13 -14.15 -35.30
CA TRP A 177 -5.54 -14.56 -35.23
C TRP A 177 -5.82 -16.04 -35.52
N HIS A 178 -4.85 -16.78 -36.07
CA HIS A 178 -4.98 -18.21 -36.39
C HIS A 178 -4.82 -19.16 -35.21
N VAL A 179 -4.44 -18.68 -34.02
CA VAL A 179 -4.25 -19.52 -32.81
C VAL A 179 -5.35 -19.29 -31.76
N ALA A 180 -6.39 -18.52 -32.08
CA ALA A 180 -7.48 -18.16 -31.16
C ALA A 180 -8.72 -19.07 -31.29
N ARG A 181 -8.56 -20.34 -31.68
CA ARG A 181 -9.63 -21.34 -31.73
C ARG A 181 -9.38 -22.51 -30.81
#